data_AF-A0A7L2DZE5-F1
#
_entry.id   AF-A0A7L2DZE5-F1
#
_cell.length_a   1.000
_cell.length_b   1.000
_cell.length_c   1.000
_cell.angle_alpha   90.00
_cell.angle_beta   90.00
_cell.angle_gamma   90.00
#
_symmetry.space_group_name_H-M   'P 1'
#
loop_
_entity.id
_entity.type
_entity.pdbx_description
1 polymer ?
#
loop_
_entity_poly.entity_id
_entity_poly.type
_entity_poly.pdbx_seq_one_letter_code
_entity_poly.pdbx_strand_id
1 'polypeptide(L)'
;QDKGTKMTEFWLISAPGEKTCQQTWEKLHAATTKHNNLSTNSKFNIPDLKVGTLDVLVGLSDELAKLDAFVESVVKKVAQYMADVLEDSKDKVQENLLANGGLLEQQGQAEHKFYSSSLDTVPFLFIFKGVNQIDNDLKARASAYNNLKGNLQNLERKNAGSLLTRSLADIVKKEDFVLDSEYLVTLLVIVPKLNYNDWVKQYETLAEMVVPRSSNVLFEDQDSYLCNVTLFRKAVDDFKHKAREYKFMVRDFQYNEEEMKAD
;
A
#
# COMPACT_ATOMS: atom_id res chain seq x y z
N GLN A 1 17.84 -4.32 -22.39
CA GLN A 1 17.26 -3.25 -23.22
C GLN A 1 16.43 -2.40 -22.29
N ASP A 2 16.94 -1.21 -22.03
CA ASP A 2 16.36 -0.20 -21.17
C ASP A 2 14.96 0.16 -21.72
N LYS A 3 13.88 -0.26 -21.04
CA LYS A 3 12.53 0.23 -21.34
C LYS A 3 12.42 1.62 -20.73
N GLY A 4 13.19 2.56 -21.27
CA GLY A 4 13.08 3.97 -20.95
C GLY A 4 11.62 4.38 -21.16
N THR A 5 11.03 4.95 -20.11
CA THR A 5 9.68 5.49 -20.11
C THR A 5 9.53 6.39 -21.34
N LYS A 6 8.80 5.95 -22.36
CA LYS A 6 8.52 6.76 -23.54
C LYS A 6 7.75 7.99 -23.04
N MET A 7 8.40 9.15 -22.97
CA MET A 7 7.66 10.40 -22.79
C MET A 7 6.77 10.60 -24.01
N THR A 8 5.47 10.45 -23.82
CA THR A 8 4.44 10.76 -24.79
C THR A 8 4.01 12.20 -24.56
N GLU A 9 4.77 13.14 -25.11
CA GLU A 9 4.40 14.56 -25.13
C GLU A 9 3.39 14.80 -26.24
N PHE A 10 2.30 15.50 -25.92
CA PHE A 10 1.27 15.89 -26.87
C PHE A 10 1.17 17.42 -26.91
N TRP A 11 1.04 17.96 -28.13
CA TRP A 11 0.90 19.38 -28.36
C TRP A 11 -0.52 19.68 -28.87
N LEU A 12 -1.25 20.51 -28.14
CA LEU A 12 -2.55 21.03 -28.59
C LEU A 12 -2.35 22.41 -29.20
N ILE A 13 -2.63 22.55 -30.50
CA ILE A 13 -2.41 23.79 -31.26
C ILE A 13 -3.72 24.22 -31.90
N SER A 14 -4.07 25.50 -31.76
CA SER A 14 -5.18 26.13 -32.46
C SER A 14 -4.64 27.15 -33.48
N ALA A 15 -5.21 27.17 -34.67
CA ALA A 15 -4.86 28.11 -35.74
C ALA A 15 -6.12 28.75 -36.34
N PRO A 16 -6.09 30.05 -36.68
CA PRO A 16 -7.24 30.72 -37.26
C PRO A 16 -7.61 30.14 -38.63
N GLY A 17 -8.91 29.97 -38.87
CA GLY A 17 -9.46 29.57 -40.16
C GLY A 17 -9.45 30.71 -41.16
N GLU A 18 -8.28 31.14 -41.66
CA GLU A 18 -8.12 32.30 -42.56
C GLU A 18 -9.14 32.35 -43.71
N LYS A 19 -9.34 31.21 -44.40
CA LYS A 19 -10.34 31.06 -45.49
C LYS A 19 -11.37 29.99 -45.15
N THR A 20 -10.92 28.80 -44.78
CA THR A 20 -11.73 27.72 -44.21
C THR A 20 -10.88 26.93 -43.23
N CYS A 21 -11.47 26.35 -42.19
CA CYS A 21 -10.76 25.51 -41.22
C CYS A 21 -10.06 24.32 -41.91
N GLN A 22 -10.65 23.79 -42.98
CA GLN A 22 -10.10 22.70 -43.77
C GLN A 22 -8.81 23.09 -44.49
N GLN A 23 -8.77 24.27 -45.13
CA GLN A 23 -7.58 24.74 -45.81
C GLN A 23 -6.43 25.04 -44.84
N THR A 24 -6.72 25.64 -43.68
CA THR A 24 -5.72 25.85 -42.62
C THR A 24 -5.14 24.52 -42.13
N TRP A 25 -6.01 23.52 -41.90
CA TRP A 25 -5.60 22.16 -41.51
C TRP A 25 -4.69 21.51 -42.57
N GLU A 26 -5.07 21.54 -43.84
CA GLU A 26 -4.31 20.94 -44.93
C GLU A 26 -2.93 21.58 -45.09
N LYS A 27 -2.85 22.91 -44.94
CA LYS A 27 -1.58 23.66 -44.99
C LYS A 27 -0.65 23.28 -43.83
N LEU A 28 -1.18 23.24 -42.60
CA LEU A 28 -0.42 22.81 -41.41
C LEU A 28 0.06 21.36 -41.57
N HIS A 29 -0.85 20.46 -41.94
CA HIS A 29 -0.56 19.04 -42.08
C HIS A 29 0.42 18.73 -43.21
N ALA A 30 0.35 19.49 -44.32
CA ALA A 30 1.35 19.39 -45.38
C ALA A 30 2.74 19.79 -44.86
N ALA A 31 2.84 20.92 -44.16
CA ALA A 31 4.10 21.46 -43.66
C ALA A 31 4.75 20.61 -42.56
N THR A 32 3.96 20.04 -41.64
CA THR A 32 4.52 19.30 -40.49
C THR A 32 4.60 17.79 -40.73
N THR A 33 3.62 17.19 -41.43
CA THR A 33 3.59 15.74 -41.64
C THR A 33 4.06 15.36 -43.04
N LYS A 34 3.44 15.87 -44.12
CA LYS A 34 3.71 15.37 -45.49
C LYS A 34 5.11 15.69 -46.01
N HIS A 35 5.63 16.88 -45.72
CA HIS A 35 6.92 17.31 -46.27
C HIS A 35 8.10 16.99 -45.36
N ASN A 36 7.90 16.97 -44.04
CA ASN A 36 9.00 16.92 -43.07
C ASN A 36 8.87 15.79 -42.03
N ASN A 37 7.75 15.05 -42.01
CA ASN A 37 7.46 13.97 -41.06
C ASN A 37 7.81 14.29 -39.59
N LEU A 38 7.52 15.52 -39.17
CA LEU A 38 7.89 16.05 -37.85
C LEU A 38 6.87 15.70 -36.76
N SER A 39 5.63 15.36 -37.13
CA SER A 39 4.53 15.13 -36.19
C SER A 39 3.40 14.30 -36.81
N THR A 40 2.70 13.57 -35.95
CA THR A 40 1.41 12.94 -36.24
C THR A 40 0.29 13.91 -35.83
N ASN A 41 -0.53 14.32 -36.79
CA ASN A 41 -1.59 15.30 -36.52
C ASN A 41 -2.97 14.63 -36.52
N SER A 42 -3.79 14.96 -35.53
CA SER A 42 -5.21 14.57 -35.46
C SER A 42 -6.08 15.81 -35.28
N LYS A 43 -7.27 15.82 -35.88
CA LYS A 43 -8.23 16.91 -35.66
C LYS A 43 -8.86 16.76 -34.28
N PHE A 44 -9.04 17.88 -33.58
CA PHE A 44 -9.73 17.95 -32.31
C PHE A 44 -11.01 18.78 -32.48
N ASN A 45 -12.17 18.13 -32.37
CA ASN A 45 -13.46 18.78 -32.54
C ASN A 45 -13.87 19.48 -31.24
N ILE A 46 -13.88 20.82 -31.25
CA ILE A 46 -14.37 21.63 -30.14
C ILE A 46 -15.85 21.92 -30.42
N PRO A 47 -16.78 21.62 -29.48
CA PRO A 47 -18.19 21.97 -29.64
C PRO A 47 -18.39 23.48 -29.62
N ASP A 48 -19.46 23.96 -30.26
CA ASP A 48 -19.81 25.38 -30.20
C ASP A 48 -20.21 25.76 -28.76
N LEU A 49 -19.39 26.61 -28.14
CA LEU A 49 -19.64 27.12 -26.79
C LEU A 49 -20.28 28.50 -26.88
N LYS A 50 -21.32 28.75 -26.09
CA LYS A 50 -21.87 30.10 -25.95
C LYS A 50 -20.83 31.01 -25.30
N VAL A 51 -20.46 32.08 -25.99
CA VAL A 51 -19.53 33.09 -25.50
C VAL A 51 -20.29 34.21 -24.77
N GLY A 52 -19.76 34.63 -23.63
CA GLY A 52 -20.26 35.79 -22.86
C GLY A 52 -19.67 37.12 -23.37
N THR A 53 -19.60 38.12 -22.48
CA THR A 53 -18.88 39.36 -22.78
C THR A 53 -17.37 39.12 -22.78
N LEU A 54 -16.60 40.01 -23.40
CA LEU A 54 -15.13 39.95 -23.40
C LEU A 54 -14.55 39.95 -21.97
N ASP A 55 -15.12 40.74 -21.08
CA ASP A 55 -14.73 40.81 -19.67
C ASP A 55 -14.87 39.45 -18.96
N VAL A 56 -15.99 38.77 -19.18
CA VAL A 56 -16.22 37.41 -18.67
C VAL A 56 -15.22 36.42 -19.27
N LEU A 57 -14.88 36.54 -20.56
CA LEU A 57 -13.89 35.66 -21.21
C LEU A 57 -12.49 35.83 -20.62
N VAL A 58 -12.08 37.06 -20.30
CA VAL A 58 -10.79 37.33 -19.66
C VAL A 58 -10.75 36.70 -18.27
N GLY A 59 -11.80 36.89 -17.46
CA GLY A 59 -11.90 36.26 -16.14
C GLY A 59 -11.89 34.73 -16.20
N LEU A 60 -12.63 34.15 -17.15
CA LEU A 60 -12.66 32.70 -17.35
C LEU A 60 -11.31 32.13 -17.81
N SER A 61 -10.50 32.90 -18.56
CA SER A 61 -9.16 32.48 -18.98
C SER A 61 -8.25 32.22 -17.77
N ASP A 62 -8.28 33.11 -16.77
CA ASP A 62 -7.49 32.97 -15.55
C ASP A 62 -8.02 31.83 -14.66
N GLU A 63 -9.34 31.67 -14.57
CA GLU A 63 -9.96 30.57 -13.82
C GLU A 63 -9.68 29.21 -14.46
N LEU A 64 -9.71 29.10 -15.79
CA LEU A 64 -9.38 27.89 -16.54
C LEU A 64 -7.92 27.50 -16.34
N ALA A 65 -6.97 28.45 -16.35
CA ALA A 65 -5.57 28.16 -16.08
C ALA A 65 -5.35 27.58 -14.67
N LYS A 66 -6.06 28.11 -13.65
CA LYS A 66 -6.01 27.57 -12.29
C LYS A 66 -6.64 26.18 -12.19
N LEU A 67 -7.78 25.98 -12.87
CA LEU A 67 -8.45 24.70 -12.91
C LEU A 67 -7.56 23.65 -13.59
N ASP A 68 -6.92 23.98 -14.71
CA ASP A 68 -6.03 23.07 -15.44
C ASP A 68 -4.88 22.58 -14.55
N ALA A 69 -4.17 23.52 -13.90
CA ALA A 69 -3.10 23.17 -12.97
C ALA A 69 -3.59 22.31 -11.78
N PHE A 70 -4.80 22.58 -11.28
CA PHE A 70 -5.42 21.78 -10.22
C PHE A 70 -5.76 20.36 -10.70
N VAL A 71 -6.42 20.23 -11.86
CA VAL A 71 -6.79 18.94 -12.45
C VAL A 71 -5.54 18.11 -12.73
N GLU A 72 -4.50 18.71 -13.32
CA GLU A 72 -3.22 18.06 -13.57
C GLU A 72 -2.60 17.53 -12.26
N SER A 73 -2.62 18.34 -11.18
CA SER A 73 -2.14 17.92 -9.86
C SER A 73 -2.91 16.71 -9.33
N VAL A 74 -4.24 16.70 -9.45
CA VAL A 74 -5.08 15.58 -9.00
C VAL A 74 -4.81 14.33 -9.81
N VAL A 75 -4.72 14.43 -11.14
CA VAL A 75 -4.41 13.29 -12.02
C VAL A 75 -3.03 12.71 -11.70
N LYS A 76 -2.01 13.56 -11.50
CA LYS A 76 -0.67 13.13 -11.07
C LYS A 76 -0.69 12.40 -9.73
N LYS A 77 -1.47 12.89 -8.75
CA LYS A 77 -1.65 12.20 -7.46
C LYS A 77 -2.30 10.83 -7.64
N VAL A 78 -3.36 10.72 -8.44
CA VAL A 78 -4.03 9.44 -8.71
C VAL A 78 -3.04 8.44 -9.32
N ALA A 79 -2.27 8.86 -10.32
CA ALA A 79 -1.26 8.03 -10.96
C ALA A 79 -0.16 7.57 -9.98
N GLN A 80 0.33 8.49 -9.14
CA GLN A 80 1.32 8.16 -8.13
C GLN A 80 0.78 7.16 -7.10
N TYR A 81 -0.44 7.36 -6.60
CA TYR A 81 -1.04 6.42 -5.66
C TYR A 81 -1.28 5.04 -6.26
N MET A 82 -1.67 4.96 -7.54
CA MET A 82 -1.73 3.69 -8.28
C MET A 82 -0.35 2.99 -8.29
N ALA A 83 0.72 3.74 -8.55
CA ALA A 83 2.08 3.21 -8.54
C ALA A 83 2.54 2.78 -7.14
N ASP A 84 2.12 3.48 -6.09
CA ASP A 84 2.45 3.15 -4.71
C ASP A 84 1.69 1.93 -4.19
N VAL A 85 0.47 1.68 -4.69
CA VAL A 85 -0.33 0.48 -4.37
C VAL A 85 0.17 -0.75 -5.14
N LEU A 86 0.62 -0.57 -6.38
CA LEU A 86 1.17 -1.63 -7.23
C LEU A 86 2.63 -1.98 -6.90
N GLU A 87 3.07 -1.85 -5.65
CA GLU A 87 4.45 -1.97 -5.13
C GLU A 87 5.42 -2.80 -6.00
N ASP A 88 5.10 -4.09 -6.22
CA ASP A 88 5.94 -5.07 -6.95
C ASP A 88 5.66 -5.16 -8.47
N SER A 89 4.65 -4.44 -8.97
CA SER A 89 4.17 -4.45 -10.35
C SER A 89 4.08 -3.04 -10.95
N LYS A 90 5.03 -2.16 -10.61
CA LYS A 90 5.11 -0.79 -11.14
C LYS A 90 5.12 -0.72 -12.66
N ASP A 91 5.68 -1.74 -13.31
CA ASP A 91 5.70 -1.87 -14.78
C ASP A 91 4.28 -1.99 -15.38
N LYS A 92 3.28 -2.42 -14.60
CA LYS A 92 1.88 -2.54 -15.01
C LYS A 92 1.07 -1.28 -14.74
N VAL A 93 1.64 -0.24 -14.14
CA VAL A 93 0.93 1.02 -13.85
C VAL A 93 0.42 1.63 -15.15
N GLN A 94 1.23 1.65 -16.19
CA GLN A 94 0.87 2.19 -17.51
C GLN A 94 -0.27 1.41 -18.18
N GLU A 95 -0.42 0.12 -17.89
CA GLU A 95 -1.52 -0.72 -18.40
C GLU A 95 -2.85 -0.44 -17.67
N ASN A 96 -2.79 0.09 -16.45
CA ASN A 96 -3.96 0.41 -15.63
C ASN A 96 -4.37 1.89 -15.71
N LEU A 97 -3.45 2.79 -16.08
CA LEU A 97 -3.73 4.22 -16.29
C LEU A 97 -4.34 4.50 -17.67
N LEU A 98 -5.39 3.75 -18.02
CA LEU A 98 -6.13 3.93 -19.26
C LEU A 98 -7.42 4.72 -18.98
N ALA A 99 -7.64 5.79 -19.73
CA ALA A 99 -8.91 6.51 -19.69
C ALA A 99 -9.90 5.84 -20.64
N ASN A 100 -11.02 5.32 -20.12
CA ASN A 100 -12.02 4.56 -20.89
C ASN A 100 -11.45 3.38 -21.70
N GLY A 101 -10.35 2.77 -21.25
CA GLY A 101 -9.74 1.60 -21.90
C GLY A 101 -8.86 1.89 -23.12
N GLY A 102 -8.54 3.16 -23.42
CA GLY A 102 -7.63 3.54 -24.51
C GLY A 102 -6.59 4.59 -24.10
N LEU A 103 -5.49 4.68 -24.87
CA LEU A 103 -4.59 5.83 -24.84
C LEU A 103 -5.24 7.03 -25.55
N LEU A 104 -4.80 8.25 -25.21
CA LEU A 104 -5.28 9.53 -25.76
C LEU A 104 -5.39 9.55 -27.31
N GLU A 105 -4.52 8.81 -28.02
CA GLU A 105 -4.54 8.66 -29.48
C GLU A 105 -5.86 8.07 -30.03
N GLN A 106 -6.54 7.21 -29.26
CA GLN A 106 -7.86 6.68 -29.62
C GLN A 106 -9.00 7.58 -29.11
N GLN A 107 -8.75 8.39 -28.08
CA GLN A 107 -9.75 9.29 -27.50
C GLN A 107 -10.00 10.54 -28.35
N GLY A 108 -9.04 11.02 -29.14
CA GLY A 108 -9.27 12.11 -30.09
C GLY A 108 -10.29 11.78 -31.19
N GLN A 109 -10.58 10.49 -31.41
CA GLN A 109 -11.64 10.01 -32.31
C GLN A 109 -12.91 9.60 -31.56
N ALA A 110 -12.83 9.35 -30.25
CA ALA A 110 -14.02 9.11 -29.44
C ALA A 110 -14.77 10.43 -29.37
N GLU A 111 -16.01 10.44 -29.87
CA GLU A 111 -16.95 11.54 -29.70
C GLU A 111 -16.98 11.89 -28.20
N HIS A 112 -16.23 12.92 -27.81
CA HIS A 112 -16.31 13.44 -26.47
C HIS A 112 -17.76 13.88 -26.32
N LYS A 113 -18.51 13.11 -25.52
CA LYS A 113 -19.70 13.60 -24.83
C LYS A 113 -19.23 14.64 -23.83
N PHE A 114 -18.68 15.77 -24.31
CA PHE A 114 -18.93 17.03 -23.66
C PHE A 114 -20.44 17.09 -23.61
N TYR A 115 -20.98 16.92 -22.40
CA TYR A 115 -22.40 16.90 -22.16
C TYR A 115 -23.02 18.10 -22.89
N SER A 116 -23.60 17.83 -24.07
CA SER A 116 -24.50 18.74 -24.77
C SER A 116 -25.85 18.69 -24.06
N SER A 117 -25.85 18.68 -22.73
CA SER A 117 -27.04 19.00 -21.96
C SER A 117 -27.06 20.50 -21.89
N SER A 118 -27.88 21.10 -22.75
CA SER A 118 -28.47 22.42 -22.59
C SER A 118 -28.34 22.93 -21.16
N LEU A 119 -27.35 23.77 -20.89
CA LEU A 119 -27.26 24.65 -19.72
C LEU A 119 -26.09 25.61 -19.94
N ASP A 120 -26.50 26.78 -20.41
CA ASP A 120 -25.80 28.04 -20.38
C ASP A 120 -24.84 28.14 -19.17
N THR A 121 -23.59 28.52 -19.40
CA THR A 121 -22.59 28.90 -18.36
C THR A 121 -22.09 27.86 -17.32
N VAL A 122 -22.45 26.57 -17.36
CA VAL A 122 -22.08 25.58 -16.29
C VAL A 122 -21.08 24.43 -16.60
N PRO A 123 -20.25 24.39 -17.67
CA PRO A 123 -19.24 23.33 -17.81
C PRO A 123 -18.12 23.40 -16.76
N PHE A 124 -17.58 24.60 -16.51
CA PHE A 124 -16.43 24.81 -15.62
C PHE A 124 -16.71 24.36 -14.17
N LEU A 125 -17.84 24.81 -13.61
CA LEU A 125 -18.19 24.52 -12.22
C LEU A 125 -18.47 23.02 -12.00
N PHE A 126 -19.05 22.34 -12.98
CA PHE A 126 -19.31 20.90 -12.90
C PHE A 126 -18.01 20.10 -12.92
N ILE A 127 -17.08 20.44 -13.82
CA ILE A 127 -15.74 19.81 -13.87
C ILE A 127 -15.00 20.06 -12.55
N PHE A 128 -14.97 21.30 -12.06
CA PHE A 128 -14.30 21.64 -10.80
C PHE A 128 -14.88 20.85 -9.63
N LYS A 129 -16.21 20.81 -9.48
CA LYS A 129 -16.86 20.03 -8.41
C LYS A 129 -16.56 18.54 -8.51
N GLY A 130 -16.64 17.97 -9.72
CA GLY A 130 -16.36 16.55 -9.96
C GLY A 130 -14.91 16.19 -9.60
N VAL A 131 -13.94 16.97 -10.08
CA VAL A 131 -12.52 16.72 -9.79
C VAL A 131 -12.20 16.95 -8.31
N ASN A 132 -12.79 17.95 -7.68
CA ASN A 132 -12.62 18.19 -6.25
C ASN A 132 -13.20 17.05 -5.39
N GLN A 133 -14.33 16.47 -5.80
CA GLN A 133 -14.88 15.28 -5.14
C GLN A 133 -13.93 14.08 -5.28
N ILE A 134 -13.38 13.86 -6.47
CA ILE A 134 -12.40 12.80 -6.72
C ILE A 134 -11.16 12.98 -5.83
N ASP A 135 -10.62 14.20 -5.71
CA ASP A 135 -9.45 14.48 -4.85
C ASP A 135 -9.75 14.20 -3.37
N ASN A 136 -10.94 14.56 -2.88
CA ASN A 136 -11.34 14.29 -1.51
C ASN A 136 -11.53 12.78 -1.24
N ASP A 137 -12.20 12.07 -2.14
CA ASP A 137 -12.39 10.62 -2.02
C ASP A 137 -11.05 9.87 -2.09
N LEU A 138 -10.13 10.31 -2.97
CA LEU A 138 -8.78 9.78 -3.06
C LEU A 138 -8.03 9.95 -1.74
N LYS A 139 -8.03 11.15 -1.16
CA LYS A 139 -7.35 11.43 0.13
C LYS A 139 -7.90 10.56 1.26
N ALA A 140 -9.23 10.42 1.34
CA ALA A 140 -9.87 9.61 2.37
C ALA A 140 -9.46 8.14 2.25
N ARG A 141 -9.50 7.58 1.04
CA ARG A 141 -9.09 6.19 0.77
C ARG A 141 -7.59 5.98 1.00
N ALA A 142 -6.75 6.91 0.54
CA ALA A 142 -5.31 6.85 0.73
C ALA A 142 -4.92 6.88 2.22
N SER A 143 -5.57 7.72 3.03
CA SER A 143 -5.36 7.75 4.48
C SER A 143 -5.73 6.42 5.13
N ALA A 144 -6.90 5.86 4.81
CA ALA A 144 -7.32 4.56 5.32
C ALA A 144 -6.36 3.43 4.93
N TYR A 145 -5.91 3.40 3.66
CA TYR A 145 -4.93 2.43 3.18
C TYR A 145 -3.60 2.53 3.93
N ASN A 146 -3.05 3.74 4.07
CA ASN A 146 -1.77 3.94 4.74
C ASN A 146 -1.82 3.58 6.23
N ASN A 147 -2.95 3.84 6.90
CA ASN A 147 -3.16 3.40 8.28
C ASN A 147 -3.15 1.87 8.39
N LEU A 148 -3.87 1.18 7.50
CA LEU A 148 -3.91 -0.29 7.48
C LEU A 148 -2.54 -0.88 7.15
N LYS A 149 -1.84 -0.34 6.15
CA LYS A 149 -0.48 -0.75 5.78
C LYS A 149 0.49 -0.57 6.95
N GLY A 150 0.44 0.56 7.64
CA GLY A 150 1.26 0.82 8.83
C GLY A 150 0.97 -0.17 9.97
N ASN A 151 -0.31 -0.47 10.22
CA ASN A 151 -0.71 -1.47 11.21
C ASN A 151 -0.21 -2.87 10.84
N LEU A 152 -0.33 -3.27 9.58
CA LEU A 152 0.16 -4.55 9.08
C LEU A 152 1.68 -4.66 9.21
N GLN A 153 2.44 -3.64 8.82
CA GLN A 153 3.90 -3.63 8.99
C GLN A 153 4.31 -3.72 10.47
N ASN A 154 3.55 -3.10 11.37
CA ASN A 154 3.79 -3.22 12.80
C ASN A 154 3.51 -4.64 13.32
N LEU A 155 2.45 -5.30 12.85
CA LEU A 155 2.17 -6.70 13.16
C LEU A 155 3.24 -7.64 12.61
N GLU A 156 3.66 -7.45 11.35
CA GLU A 156 4.74 -8.23 10.74
C GLU A 156 6.05 -8.09 11.53
N ARG A 157 6.41 -6.88 11.98
CA ARG A 157 7.58 -6.68 12.84
C ARG A 157 7.46 -7.39 14.19
N LYS A 158 6.27 -7.40 14.80
CA LYS A 158 6.01 -8.18 16.02
C LYS A 158 6.10 -9.68 15.76
N ASN A 159 5.81 -10.15 14.55
CA ASN A 159 5.86 -11.58 14.18
C ASN A 159 7.21 -12.02 13.60
N ALA A 160 8.07 -11.12 13.15
CA ALA A 160 9.36 -11.44 12.53
C ALA A 160 10.58 -11.29 13.47
N GLY A 161 10.36 -10.95 14.75
CA GLY A 161 11.43 -10.80 15.75
C GLY A 161 12.08 -12.13 16.18
N SER A 162 13.18 -12.02 16.93
CA SER A 162 13.75 -13.15 17.69
C SER A 162 12.70 -13.70 18.67
N LEU A 163 12.80 -14.97 19.07
CA LEU A 163 11.92 -15.59 20.07
C LEU A 163 11.75 -14.75 21.36
N LEU A 164 12.73 -13.89 21.68
CA LEU A 164 12.68 -12.97 22.82
C LEU A 164 11.57 -11.92 22.73
N THR A 165 11.25 -11.46 21.52
CA THR A 165 10.33 -10.33 21.29
C THR A 165 9.14 -10.69 20.41
N ARG A 166 9.23 -11.78 19.65
CA ARG A 166 8.16 -12.26 18.77
C ARG A 166 6.93 -12.76 19.56
N SER A 167 5.75 -12.62 18.95
CA SER A 167 4.52 -13.28 19.43
C SER A 167 4.68 -14.81 19.38
N LEU A 168 4.40 -15.47 20.50
CA LEU A 168 4.47 -16.93 20.61
C LEU A 168 3.15 -17.60 20.21
N ALA A 169 2.10 -16.83 19.93
CA ALA A 169 0.76 -17.32 19.61
C ALA A 169 0.76 -18.29 18.40
N ASP A 170 1.50 -17.95 17.35
CA ASP A 170 1.60 -18.80 16.15
C ASP A 170 2.47 -20.05 16.33
N ILE A 171 3.23 -20.13 17.42
CA ILE A 171 4.24 -21.15 17.64
C ILE A 171 3.72 -22.25 18.55
N VAL A 172 3.01 -21.87 19.62
CA VAL A 172 2.63 -22.77 20.70
C VAL A 172 1.22 -23.30 20.52
N LYS A 173 1.01 -24.56 20.87
CA LYS A 173 -0.29 -25.25 20.75
C LYS A 173 -0.85 -25.54 22.13
N LYS A 174 -2.16 -25.82 22.18
CA LYS A 174 -2.86 -26.24 23.40
C LYS A 174 -2.18 -27.44 24.08
N GLU A 175 -1.71 -28.38 23.26
CA GLU A 175 -1.04 -29.62 23.68
C GLU A 175 0.28 -29.39 24.40
N ASP A 176 0.91 -28.22 24.20
CA ASP A 176 2.20 -27.89 24.79
C ASP A 176 2.08 -27.45 26.25
N PHE A 177 0.86 -27.20 26.75
CA PHE A 177 0.59 -26.69 28.10
C PHE A 177 -0.27 -27.63 28.93
N VAL A 178 0.03 -27.70 30.22
CA VAL A 178 -0.89 -28.25 31.22
C VAL A 178 -1.91 -27.17 31.61
N LEU A 179 -3.11 -27.27 31.06
CA LEU A 179 -4.23 -26.37 31.34
C LEU A 179 -5.04 -26.82 32.56
N ASP A 180 -5.77 -25.88 33.17
CA ASP A 180 -6.71 -26.11 34.28
C ASP A 180 -6.13 -26.83 35.52
N SER A 181 -4.81 -26.76 35.72
CA SER A 181 -4.17 -27.31 36.92
C SER A 181 -4.03 -26.26 38.03
N GLU A 182 -4.51 -26.60 39.22
CA GLU A 182 -4.34 -25.81 40.43
C GLU A 182 -2.86 -25.79 40.90
N TYR A 183 -2.12 -26.85 40.63
CA TYR A 183 -0.77 -27.04 41.18
C TYR A 183 0.35 -26.91 40.15
N LEU A 184 0.09 -27.30 38.91
CA LEU A 184 1.08 -27.29 37.83
C LEU A 184 0.91 -26.06 36.93
N VAL A 185 2.03 -25.63 36.36
CA VAL A 185 2.08 -24.62 35.33
C VAL A 185 3.17 -24.98 34.34
N THR A 186 2.91 -24.70 33.06
CA THR A 186 3.91 -24.83 32.01
C THR A 186 4.47 -23.45 31.67
N LEU A 187 5.80 -23.32 31.73
CA LEU A 187 6.52 -22.11 31.34
C LEU A 187 7.19 -22.32 29.99
N LEU A 188 7.41 -21.22 29.27
CA LEU A 188 8.18 -21.20 28.04
C LEU A 188 9.56 -20.62 28.32
N VAL A 189 10.61 -21.29 27.85
CA VAL A 189 12.00 -20.94 28.12
C VAL A 189 12.76 -20.86 26.80
N ILE A 190 13.45 -19.74 26.61
CA ILE A 190 14.32 -19.50 25.48
C ILE A 190 15.73 -19.88 25.90
N VAL A 191 16.28 -20.84 25.17
CA VAL A 191 17.57 -21.46 25.45
C VAL A 191 18.49 -21.20 24.26
N PRO A 192 19.61 -20.48 24.41
CA PRO A 192 20.59 -20.31 23.34
C PRO A 192 21.09 -21.66 22.85
N LYS A 193 21.26 -21.85 21.53
CA LYS A 193 21.71 -23.13 20.95
C LYS A 193 23.02 -23.62 21.54
N LEU A 194 23.93 -22.70 21.84
CA LEU A 194 25.21 -22.97 22.50
C LEU A 194 25.05 -23.66 23.86
N ASN A 195 23.97 -23.36 24.59
CA ASN A 195 23.72 -23.86 25.94
C ASN A 195 22.62 -24.94 25.98
N TYR A 196 22.16 -25.43 24.82
CA TYR A 196 21.07 -26.41 24.77
C TYR A 196 21.43 -27.73 25.49
N ASN A 197 22.66 -28.19 25.34
CA ASN A 197 23.13 -29.39 26.04
C ASN A 197 23.17 -29.21 27.57
N ASP A 198 23.41 -28.00 28.04
CA ASP A 198 23.39 -27.70 29.49
C ASP A 198 21.96 -27.63 30.00
N TRP A 199 21.05 -27.04 29.21
CA TRP A 199 19.61 -27.04 29.50
C TRP A 199 19.09 -28.46 29.74
N VAL A 200 19.31 -29.39 28.80
CA VAL A 200 18.82 -30.77 28.91
C VAL A 200 19.35 -31.48 30.16
N LYS A 201 20.58 -31.16 30.61
CA LYS A 201 21.19 -31.78 31.79
C LYS A 201 20.74 -31.16 33.11
N GLN A 202 20.39 -29.86 33.13
CA GLN A 202 20.22 -29.10 34.36
C GLN A 202 18.78 -28.66 34.64
N TYR A 203 17.91 -28.58 33.63
CA TYR A 203 16.58 -27.99 33.84
C TYR A 203 15.76 -28.70 34.94
N GLU A 204 15.92 -30.01 35.10
CA GLU A 204 15.25 -30.83 36.12
C GLU A 204 15.71 -30.53 37.55
N THR A 205 16.93 -29.98 37.71
CA THR A 205 17.54 -29.69 39.01
C THR A 205 17.65 -28.19 39.30
N LEU A 206 17.20 -27.32 38.39
CA LEU A 206 17.13 -25.88 38.62
C LEU A 206 16.26 -25.59 39.86
N ALA A 207 15.09 -26.21 39.98
CA ALA A 207 14.24 -26.08 41.16
C ALA A 207 13.69 -27.45 41.60
N GLU A 208 13.38 -27.61 42.88
CA GLU A 208 12.98 -28.90 43.47
C GLU A 208 11.68 -29.46 42.87
N MET A 209 10.72 -28.60 42.55
CA MET A 209 9.40 -29.01 42.07
C MET A 209 9.26 -28.90 40.54
N VAL A 210 10.30 -29.26 39.79
CA VAL A 210 10.25 -29.39 38.33
C VAL A 210 9.83 -30.81 37.96
N VAL A 211 8.93 -30.95 36.98
CA VAL A 211 8.50 -32.26 36.50
C VAL A 211 9.58 -32.82 35.57
N PRO A 212 10.21 -33.97 35.87
CA PRO A 212 11.23 -34.56 35.02
C PRO A 212 10.66 -34.99 33.66
N ARG A 213 11.49 -34.95 32.61
CA ARG A 213 11.12 -35.25 31.21
C ARG A 213 9.94 -34.42 30.69
N SER A 214 9.69 -33.24 31.25
CA SER A 214 8.60 -32.36 30.82
C SER A 214 9.02 -31.34 29.76
N SER A 215 10.32 -31.19 29.49
CA SER A 215 10.82 -30.22 28.53
C SER A 215 10.92 -30.78 27.12
N ASN A 216 10.20 -30.16 26.19
CA ASN A 216 10.25 -30.42 24.76
C ASN A 216 10.61 -29.13 24.00
N VAL A 217 11.26 -29.26 22.85
CA VAL A 217 11.50 -28.14 21.93
C VAL A 217 10.25 -27.92 21.10
N LEU A 218 9.68 -26.72 21.20
CA LEU A 218 8.51 -26.31 20.43
C LEU A 218 8.90 -25.66 19.10
N PHE A 219 9.99 -24.90 19.11
CA PHE A 219 10.47 -24.16 17.93
C PHE A 219 11.96 -23.88 18.02
N GLU A 220 12.60 -23.74 16.85
CA GLU A 220 14.01 -23.40 16.70
C GLU A 220 14.13 -22.17 15.80
N ASP A 221 14.80 -21.11 16.28
CA ASP A 221 15.21 -19.97 15.45
C ASP A 221 16.69 -20.10 15.04
N GLN A 222 17.33 -19.04 14.52
CA GLN A 222 18.75 -19.12 14.13
C GLN A 222 19.69 -19.34 15.33
N ASP A 223 19.37 -18.79 16.50
CA ASP A 223 20.29 -18.65 17.63
C ASP A 223 19.83 -19.37 18.92
N SER A 224 18.55 -19.73 19.02
CA SER A 224 17.88 -20.21 20.23
C SER A 224 16.81 -21.26 19.95
N TYR A 225 16.50 -22.05 20.98
CA TYR A 225 15.35 -22.94 21.04
C TYR A 225 14.29 -22.36 21.98
N LEU A 226 13.03 -22.53 21.62
CA LEU A 226 11.89 -22.34 22.52
C LEU A 226 11.52 -23.72 23.09
N CYS A 227 11.69 -23.87 24.39
CA CYS A 227 11.31 -25.08 25.11
C CYS A 227 10.12 -24.82 26.02
N ASN A 228 9.25 -25.81 26.22
CA ASN A 228 8.35 -25.80 27.37
C ASN A 228 9.01 -26.47 28.58
N VAL A 229 8.50 -26.19 29.78
CA VAL A 229 8.86 -26.91 31.00
C VAL A 229 7.67 -26.87 31.95
N THR A 230 7.32 -28.02 32.55
CA THR A 230 6.23 -28.08 33.53
C THR A 230 6.80 -28.19 34.93
N LEU A 231 6.29 -27.36 35.84
CA LEU A 231 6.69 -27.33 37.23
C LEU A 231 5.52 -26.93 38.13
N PHE A 232 5.70 -27.07 39.44
CA PHE A 232 4.70 -26.61 40.39
C PHE A 232 4.69 -25.08 40.47
N ARG A 233 3.51 -24.48 40.58
CA ARG A 233 3.31 -23.02 40.68
C ARG A 233 4.16 -22.37 41.78
N LYS A 234 4.36 -23.07 42.90
CA LYS A 234 5.17 -22.59 44.04
C LYS A 234 6.67 -22.46 43.72
N ALA A 235 7.18 -23.15 42.70
CA ALA A 235 8.59 -23.12 42.31
C ALA A 235 8.88 -22.17 41.15
N VAL A 236 7.88 -21.45 40.62
CA VAL A 236 8.03 -20.60 39.44
C VAL A 236 9.08 -19.51 39.64
N ASP A 237 9.06 -18.82 40.78
CA ASP A 237 9.97 -17.71 41.02
C ASP A 237 11.42 -18.19 41.23
N ASP A 238 11.62 -19.29 41.97
CA ASP A 238 12.95 -19.90 42.15
C ASP A 238 13.51 -20.42 40.81
N PHE A 239 12.65 -21.06 40.01
CA PHE A 239 13.01 -21.52 38.68
C PHE A 239 13.40 -20.37 37.76
N LYS A 240 12.60 -19.29 37.71
CA LYS A 240 12.90 -18.08 36.93
C LYS A 240 14.21 -17.42 37.36
N HIS A 241 14.49 -17.39 38.66
CA HIS A 241 15.71 -16.81 39.19
C HIS A 241 16.94 -17.59 38.73
N LYS A 242 16.97 -18.91 38.97
CA LYS A 242 18.10 -19.76 38.60
C LYS A 242 18.24 -19.91 37.09
N ALA A 243 17.14 -19.98 36.34
CA ALA A 243 17.18 -19.98 34.88
C ALA A 243 17.98 -18.79 34.33
N ARG A 244 17.82 -17.59 34.91
CA ARG A 244 18.57 -16.39 34.50
C ARG A 244 20.06 -16.50 34.77
N GLU A 245 20.49 -17.16 35.86
CA GLU A 245 21.91 -17.37 36.17
C GLU A 245 22.61 -18.20 35.09
N TYR A 246 21.89 -19.18 34.52
CA TYR A 246 22.36 -20.01 33.40
C TYR A 246 22.10 -19.40 32.02
N LYS A 247 21.66 -18.13 31.97
CA LYS A 247 21.30 -17.40 30.74
C LYS A 247 20.12 -18.01 29.98
N PHE A 248 19.26 -18.77 30.65
CA PHE A 248 17.97 -19.20 30.12
C PHE A 248 16.93 -18.12 30.39
N MET A 249 16.22 -17.69 29.36
CA MET A 249 15.22 -16.62 29.47
C MET A 249 13.82 -17.22 29.51
N VAL A 250 13.14 -17.09 30.65
CA VAL A 250 11.74 -17.50 30.79
C VAL A 250 10.84 -16.40 30.21
N ARG A 251 9.98 -16.75 29.25
CA ARG A 251 8.96 -15.86 28.68
C ARG A 251 7.71 -15.91 29.54
N ASP A 252 7.22 -14.73 29.92
CA ASP A 252 5.90 -14.60 30.53
C ASP A 252 4.86 -14.79 29.42
N PHE A 253 4.28 -15.99 29.38
CA PHE A 253 3.23 -16.35 28.44
C PHE A 253 2.22 -17.24 29.17
N GLN A 254 0.95 -16.89 29.07
CA GLN A 254 -0.15 -17.69 29.59
C GLN A 254 -1.04 -18.08 28.42
N TYR A 255 -1.19 -19.38 28.21
CA TYR A 255 -2.00 -19.89 27.10
C TYR A 255 -3.48 -19.57 27.36
N ASN A 256 -4.09 -18.83 26.42
CA ASN A 256 -5.50 -18.51 26.44
C ASN A 256 -6.05 -18.59 25.00
N GLU A 257 -6.98 -19.53 24.76
CA GLU A 257 -7.55 -19.74 23.42
C GLU A 257 -8.30 -18.52 22.87
N GLU A 258 -8.88 -17.69 23.73
CA GLU A 258 -9.63 -16.50 23.29
C GLU A 258 -8.68 -15.39 22.85
N GLU A 259 -7.61 -15.16 23.59
CA GLU A 259 -6.59 -14.15 23.25
C GLU A 259 -5.79 -14.58 22.02
N MET A 260 -5.49 -15.88 21.87
CA MET A 260 -4.76 -16.40 20.70
C MET A 260 -5.57 -16.39 19.39
N LYS A 261 -6.90 -16.27 19.45
CA LYS A 261 -7.74 -16.06 18.26
C LYS A 261 -7.91 -14.59 17.90
N ALA A 262 -7.58 -13.69 18.83
CA ALA A 262 -7.73 -12.25 18.67
C ALA A 262 -6.43 -11.55 18.24
N ASP A 263 -5.27 -12.13 18.56
CA ASP A 263 -3.94 -11.76 18.08
C ASP A 263 -3.65 -12.26 16.65
#